data_AF-A0A5C5ZS41-F1
#
_entry.id   AF-A0A5C5ZS41-F1
#
_cell.length_a   1.000
_cell.length_b   1.000
_cell.length_c   1.000
_cell.angle_alpha   90.00
_cell.angle_beta   90.00
_cell.angle_gamma   90.00
#
_symmetry.space_group_name_H-M   'P 1'
#
loop_
_entity.id
_entity.type
_entity.pdbx_description
1 polymer ?
#
loop_
_entity_poly.entity_id
_entity_poly.type
_entity_poly.pdbx_seq_one_letter_code
_entity_poly.pdbx_strand_id
1 'polypeptide(L)'
;MLPDPTESSRLRKETPEALKKLELSLPVTEADVKQAYFAKAREAHPDHGGGTAEFIELQRAFDEAIEIAKRSGKRLPWLSAQMPTYIAQEAAMELVAEWGGKSEVVTIDWLEDTVGDDFAALGDRLIEIDLTGLPIGDAELRRLAEEAPTMPFLKTLRLANTRVSDDGLRRLPRLGALQVLDLRGTRVSYALRKQLAKQPGMERVEGASRFAEWLHGR
;
A
#
# COMPACT_ATOMS: atom_id res chain seq x y z
N MET A 1 17.59 -2.28 -1.53
CA MET A 1 17.68 -1.69 -0.19
C MET A 1 16.33 -1.05 0.04
N LEU A 2 15.46 -1.71 0.81
CA LEU A 2 14.12 -1.20 1.09
C LEU A 2 14.26 0.11 1.88
N PRO A 3 13.41 1.12 1.64
CA PRO A 3 13.48 2.39 2.37
C PRO A 3 13.28 2.16 3.88
N ASP A 4 13.99 2.94 4.69
CA ASP A 4 13.99 2.86 6.15
C ASP A 4 12.62 3.33 6.71
N PRO A 5 11.85 2.46 7.38
CA PRO A 5 10.46 2.71 7.76
C PRO A 5 10.28 3.62 9.01
N THR A 6 11.30 4.38 9.43
CA THR A 6 11.36 4.94 10.79
C THR A 6 10.85 6.38 11.02
N GLU A 7 10.13 7.01 10.08
CA GLU A 7 9.55 8.36 10.33
C GLU A 7 8.02 8.45 10.19
N SER A 8 7.30 7.46 10.71
CA SER A 8 5.89 7.66 11.05
C SER A 8 5.70 7.49 12.55
N SER A 9 5.28 8.59 13.19
CA SER A 9 4.83 8.71 14.58
C SER A 9 3.63 7.77 14.85
N ARG A 10 3.87 6.47 14.84
CA ARG A 10 2.90 5.42 15.16
C ARG A 10 3.21 4.94 16.57
N LEU A 11 2.19 4.92 17.44
CA LEU A 11 2.27 4.34 18.78
C LEU A 11 2.63 2.86 18.64
N ARG A 12 3.92 2.53 18.76
CA ARG A 12 4.42 1.15 18.72
C ARG A 12 3.64 0.33 19.74
N LYS A 13 2.70 -0.51 19.32
CA LYS A 13 2.07 -1.47 20.24
C LYS A 13 3.10 -2.56 20.53
N GLU A 14 3.37 -2.79 21.81
CA GLU A 14 4.44 -3.69 22.23
C GLU A 14 4.21 -5.13 21.74
N THR A 15 5.30 -5.76 21.26
CA THR A 15 5.34 -7.19 20.90
C THR A 15 4.76 -8.04 22.04
N PRO A 16 3.85 -9.01 21.77
CA PRO A 16 3.32 -9.88 22.81
C PRO A 16 4.43 -10.54 23.65
N GLU A 17 4.26 -10.57 24.97
CA GLU A 17 5.28 -11.10 25.91
C GLU A 17 5.70 -12.53 25.58
N ALA A 18 4.76 -13.37 25.12
CA ALA A 18 5.05 -14.73 24.67
C ALA A 18 6.07 -14.78 23.51
N LEU A 19 5.98 -13.83 22.55
CA LEU A 19 6.93 -13.72 21.44
C LEU A 19 8.24 -13.09 21.89
N LYS A 20 8.21 -12.07 22.76
CA LYS A 20 9.43 -11.49 23.36
C LYS A 20 10.26 -12.55 24.08
N LYS A 21 9.62 -13.43 24.88
CA LYS A 21 10.30 -14.54 25.57
C LYS A 21 10.97 -15.54 24.62
N LEU A 22 10.40 -15.72 23.43
CA LEU A 22 10.96 -16.55 22.37
C LEU A 22 11.88 -15.78 21.41
N GLU A 23 12.10 -14.48 21.64
CA GLU A 23 12.89 -13.58 20.76
C GLU A 23 12.34 -13.52 19.32
N LEU A 24 11.03 -13.58 19.19
CA LEU A 24 10.32 -13.51 17.91
C LEU A 24 9.60 -12.17 17.75
N SER A 25 9.46 -11.73 16.51
CA SER A 25 8.61 -10.60 16.11
C SER A 25 7.49 -11.08 15.20
N LEU A 26 6.41 -10.28 15.10
CA LEU A 26 5.38 -10.53 14.09
C LEU A 26 5.89 -10.09 12.71
N PRO A 27 5.47 -10.77 11.62
CA PRO A 27 4.58 -11.91 11.59
C PRO A 27 5.39 -13.20 11.81
N VAL A 28 4.81 -14.15 12.52
CA VAL A 28 5.51 -15.39 12.91
C VAL A 28 4.77 -16.61 12.40
N THR A 29 5.50 -17.65 11.99
CA THR A 29 4.94 -18.95 11.62
C THR A 29 5.07 -19.96 12.75
N GLU A 30 4.29 -21.05 12.68
CA GLU A 30 4.43 -22.15 13.64
C GLU A 30 5.82 -22.79 13.59
N ALA A 31 6.48 -22.77 12.42
CA ALA A 31 7.83 -23.32 12.28
C ALA A 31 8.84 -22.47 13.05
N ASP A 32 8.74 -21.14 12.96
CA ASP A 32 9.62 -20.20 13.67
C ASP A 32 9.46 -20.35 15.19
N VAL A 33 8.22 -20.44 15.67
CA VAL A 33 7.92 -20.66 17.11
C VAL A 33 8.51 -22.00 17.59
N LYS A 34 8.33 -23.08 16.82
CA LYS A 34 8.88 -24.39 17.16
C LYS A 34 10.41 -24.36 17.18
N GLN A 35 11.05 -23.73 16.19
CA GLN A 35 12.50 -23.62 16.12
C GLN A 35 13.07 -22.82 17.30
N ALA A 36 12.49 -21.67 17.62
CA ALA A 36 12.92 -20.84 18.76
C ALA A 36 12.72 -21.55 20.10
N TYR A 37 11.58 -22.23 20.27
CA TYR A 37 11.33 -23.03 21.47
C TYR A 37 12.35 -24.16 21.64
N PHE A 38 12.65 -24.93 20.58
CA PHE A 38 13.65 -26.00 20.67
C PHE A 38 15.05 -25.48 20.98
N ALA A 39 15.43 -24.30 20.46
CA ALA A 39 16.70 -23.66 20.79
C ALA A 39 16.77 -23.31 22.30
N LYS A 40 15.76 -22.61 22.82
CA LYS A 40 15.69 -22.21 24.24
C LYS A 40 15.48 -23.38 25.20
N ALA A 41 14.71 -24.39 24.81
CA ALA A 41 14.48 -25.59 25.63
C ALA A 41 15.76 -26.43 25.77
N ARG A 42 16.67 -26.38 24.79
CA ARG A 42 17.99 -26.98 24.88
C ARG A 42 18.88 -26.28 25.91
N GLU A 43 18.77 -24.96 26.02
CA GLU A 43 19.55 -24.15 26.96
C GLU A 43 19.00 -24.21 28.40
N ALA A 44 17.67 -24.27 28.54
CA ALA A 44 16.97 -24.28 29.83
C ALA A 44 16.75 -25.71 30.42
N HIS A 45 17.32 -26.75 29.81
CA HIS A 45 17.04 -28.14 30.20
C HIS A 45 17.59 -28.48 31.61
N PRO A 46 16.85 -29.21 32.46
CA PRO A 46 17.27 -29.56 33.82
C PRO A 46 18.58 -30.36 33.92
N ASP A 47 18.86 -31.22 32.93
CA ASP A 47 20.11 -31.99 32.84
C ASP A 47 21.36 -31.11 32.59
N HIS A 48 21.16 -29.83 32.29
CA HIS A 48 22.21 -28.81 32.13
C HIS A 48 22.17 -27.72 33.21
N GLY A 49 21.35 -27.89 34.27
CA GLY A 49 21.29 -26.98 35.43
C GLY A 49 20.13 -25.97 35.42
N GLY A 50 19.14 -26.11 34.52
CA GLY A 50 17.98 -25.22 34.44
C GLY A 50 16.89 -25.48 35.50
N GLY A 51 16.19 -24.43 35.92
CA GLY A 51 15.13 -24.51 36.94
C GLY A 51 13.78 -24.97 36.37
N THR A 52 13.09 -25.89 37.07
CA THR A 52 11.76 -26.40 36.66
C THR A 52 10.73 -25.28 36.43
N ALA A 53 10.82 -24.18 37.18
CA ALA A 53 9.95 -23.02 37.02
C ALA A 53 10.20 -22.27 35.70
N GLU A 54 11.47 -22.13 35.27
CA GLU A 54 11.84 -21.48 34.02
C GLU A 54 11.36 -22.28 32.82
N PHE A 55 11.42 -23.61 32.92
CA PHE A 55 10.93 -24.52 31.88
C PHE A 55 9.40 -24.47 31.72
N ILE A 56 8.65 -24.38 32.83
CA ILE A 56 7.19 -24.23 32.80
C ILE A 56 6.79 -22.89 32.14
N GLU A 57 7.48 -21.81 32.49
CA GLU A 57 7.26 -20.49 31.89
C GLU A 57 7.60 -20.47 30.39
N LEU A 58 8.64 -21.18 29.97
CA LEU A 58 9.00 -21.34 28.56
C LEU A 58 7.93 -22.14 27.79
N GLN A 59 7.41 -23.23 28.38
CA GLN A 59 6.34 -24.02 27.78
C GLN A 59 5.05 -23.20 27.62
N ARG A 60 4.69 -22.40 28.63
CA ARG A 60 3.54 -21.51 28.56
C ARG A 60 3.69 -20.45 27.46
N ALA A 61 4.87 -19.86 27.34
CA ALA A 61 5.17 -18.90 26.27
C ALA A 61 5.08 -19.56 24.89
N PHE A 62 5.51 -20.81 24.74
CA PHE A 62 5.37 -21.58 23.51
C PHE A 62 3.89 -21.82 23.14
N ASP A 63 3.06 -22.26 24.07
CA ASP A 63 1.65 -22.53 23.80
C ASP A 63 0.91 -21.26 23.36
N GLU A 64 1.17 -20.13 24.04
CA GLU A 64 0.63 -18.81 23.67
C GLU A 64 1.16 -18.34 22.32
N ALA A 65 2.46 -18.51 22.03
CA ALA A 65 3.08 -18.16 20.76
C ALA A 65 2.57 -19.01 19.58
N ILE A 66 2.25 -20.29 19.79
CA ILE A 66 1.65 -21.16 18.78
C ILE A 66 0.26 -20.67 18.39
N GLU A 67 -0.56 -20.23 19.35
CA GLU A 67 -1.88 -19.67 19.03
C GLU A 67 -1.76 -18.33 18.28
N ILE A 68 -0.77 -17.51 18.61
CA ILE A 68 -0.44 -16.30 17.85
C ILE A 68 0.01 -16.66 16.42
N ALA A 69 0.90 -17.64 16.27
CA ALA A 69 1.41 -18.11 14.99
C ALA A 69 0.32 -18.74 14.10
N LYS A 70 -0.65 -19.46 14.66
CA LYS A 70 -1.80 -19.99 13.92
C LYS A 70 -2.69 -18.88 13.35
N ARG A 71 -2.87 -17.79 14.10
CA ARG A 71 -3.64 -16.62 13.65
C ARG A 71 -2.87 -15.85 12.57
N SER A 72 -1.57 -15.66 12.77
CA SER A 72 -0.64 -15.00 11.83
C SER A 72 -0.43 -15.81 10.54
N GLY A 73 -0.16 -17.11 10.64
CA GLY A 73 0.10 -18.02 9.52
C GLY A 73 -1.09 -18.18 8.57
N LYS A 74 -2.33 -18.07 9.07
CA LYS A 74 -3.53 -18.00 8.21
C LYS A 74 -3.56 -16.73 7.33
N ARG A 75 -2.86 -15.67 7.74
CA ARG A 75 -2.82 -14.38 7.05
C ARG A 75 -1.59 -14.18 6.16
N LEU A 76 -0.51 -14.94 6.38
CA LEU A 76 0.69 -14.91 5.53
C LEU A 76 0.39 -15.04 4.02
N PRO A 77 -0.46 -15.98 3.57
CA PRO A 77 -0.82 -16.08 2.16
C PRO A 77 -1.52 -14.82 1.63
N TRP A 78 -2.36 -14.19 2.46
CA TRP A 78 -2.99 -12.92 2.13
C TRP A 78 -1.97 -11.77 2.05
N LEU A 79 -1.02 -11.68 2.98
CA LEU A 79 0.06 -10.68 2.96
C LEU A 79 0.92 -10.81 1.69
N SER A 80 1.34 -12.04 1.36
CA SER A 80 2.12 -12.31 0.14
C SER A 80 1.34 -11.96 -1.12
N ALA A 81 0.02 -12.15 -1.13
CA ALA A 81 -0.83 -11.76 -2.26
C ALA A 81 -1.04 -10.24 -2.36
N GLN A 82 -0.92 -9.49 -1.26
CA GLN A 82 -1.01 -8.02 -1.26
C GLN A 82 0.33 -7.34 -1.55
N MET A 83 1.46 -8.04 -1.36
CA MET A 83 2.80 -7.48 -1.53
C MET A 83 3.04 -6.81 -2.91
N PRO A 84 2.62 -7.39 -4.05
CA PRO A 84 2.81 -6.72 -5.35
C PRO A 84 2.04 -5.40 -5.45
N THR A 85 0.83 -5.34 -4.88
CA THR A 85 0.01 -4.13 -4.85
C THR A 85 0.66 -3.05 -3.99
N TYR A 86 1.18 -3.43 -2.82
CA TYR A 86 1.89 -2.51 -1.93
C TYR A 86 3.13 -1.91 -2.61
N ILE A 87 3.99 -2.76 -3.17
CA ILE A 87 5.23 -2.32 -3.84
C ILE A 87 4.93 -1.34 -4.97
N ALA A 88 3.91 -1.61 -5.77
CA ALA A 88 3.53 -0.74 -6.88
C ALA A 88 2.90 0.58 -6.42
N GLN A 89 2.11 0.57 -5.34
CA GLN A 89 1.58 1.80 -4.76
C GLN A 89 2.72 2.67 -4.22
N GLU A 90 3.68 2.07 -3.52
CA GLU A 90 4.89 2.77 -3.06
C GLU A 90 5.66 3.38 -4.24
N ALA A 91 5.91 2.61 -5.30
CA ALA A 91 6.58 3.10 -6.51
C ALA A 91 5.81 4.26 -7.17
N ALA A 92 4.47 4.14 -7.28
CA ALA A 92 3.63 5.21 -7.81
C ALA A 92 3.69 6.47 -6.93
N MET A 93 3.66 6.33 -5.60
CA MET A 93 3.78 7.44 -4.66
C MET A 93 5.16 8.09 -4.71
N GLU A 94 6.22 7.31 -4.88
CA GLU A 94 7.58 7.81 -5.07
C GLU A 94 7.69 8.65 -6.36
N LEU A 95 7.14 8.17 -7.48
CA LEU A 95 7.06 8.94 -8.73
C LEU A 95 6.28 10.25 -8.56
N VAL A 96 5.12 10.17 -7.91
CA VAL A 96 4.27 11.35 -7.65
C VAL A 96 5.02 12.36 -6.79
N ALA A 97 5.71 11.91 -5.73
CA ALA A 97 6.53 12.75 -4.87
C ALA A 97 7.74 13.35 -5.61
N GLU A 98 8.43 12.57 -6.45
CA GLU A 98 9.53 13.01 -7.32
C GLU A 98 9.11 14.22 -8.18
N TRP A 99 7.87 14.21 -8.66
CA TRP A 99 7.33 15.30 -9.49
C TRP A 99 6.73 16.47 -8.70
N GLY A 100 6.70 16.40 -7.37
CA GLY A 100 6.08 17.41 -6.50
C GLY A 100 4.55 17.28 -6.39
N GLY A 101 4.02 16.12 -6.75
CA GLY A 101 2.60 15.77 -6.61
C GLY A 101 2.21 15.37 -5.20
N LYS A 102 0.92 15.10 -5.04
CA LYS A 102 0.34 14.64 -3.78
C LYS A 102 -0.41 13.33 -3.99
N SER A 103 -0.30 12.44 -3.02
CA SER A 103 -1.07 11.20 -2.94
C SER A 103 -1.90 11.19 -1.66
N GLU A 104 -3.12 10.63 -1.74
CA GLU A 104 -3.94 10.35 -0.55
C GLU A 104 -4.12 8.84 -0.41
N VAL A 105 -3.86 8.38 0.81
CA VAL A 105 -3.93 6.98 1.19
C VAL A 105 -4.95 6.85 2.32
N VAL A 106 -5.78 5.82 2.23
CA VAL A 106 -6.68 5.42 3.32
C VAL A 106 -6.15 4.14 3.95
N THR A 107 -5.92 4.20 5.26
CA THR A 107 -5.59 3.03 6.07
C THR A 107 -6.86 2.26 6.40
N ILE A 108 -6.77 0.94 6.36
CA ILE A 108 -7.86 0.06 6.74
C ILE A 108 -7.61 -0.39 8.19
N ASP A 109 -8.28 0.28 9.13
CA ASP A 109 -8.06 0.17 10.59
C ASP A 109 -8.15 -1.25 11.18
N TRP A 110 -8.83 -2.20 10.53
CA TRP A 110 -8.98 -3.55 11.10
C TRP A 110 -7.70 -4.40 11.08
N LEU A 111 -6.64 -3.95 10.39
CA LEU A 111 -5.40 -4.73 10.21
C LEU A 111 -4.35 -4.55 11.31
N GLU A 112 -4.32 -3.42 12.00
CA GLU A 112 -3.30 -3.10 13.01
C GLU A 112 -3.28 -4.14 14.15
N ASP A 113 -4.47 -4.50 14.65
CA ASP A 113 -4.61 -5.45 15.75
C ASP A 113 -4.23 -6.90 15.37
N THR A 114 -3.95 -7.17 14.09
CA THR A 114 -3.91 -8.54 13.57
C THR A 114 -2.65 -8.96 12.83
N VAL A 115 -1.81 -8.03 12.40
CA VAL A 115 -0.57 -8.35 11.68
C VAL A 115 0.68 -7.70 12.30
N GLY A 116 0.49 -6.75 13.23
CA GLY A 116 1.56 -5.94 13.79
C GLY A 116 1.84 -4.69 12.94
N ASP A 117 2.43 -3.67 13.57
CA ASP A 117 2.64 -2.34 13.00
C ASP A 117 3.43 -2.37 11.67
N ASP A 118 4.32 -3.36 11.52
CA ASP A 118 5.19 -3.53 10.35
C ASP A 118 4.42 -3.86 9.06
N PHE A 119 3.16 -4.33 9.16
CA PHE A 119 2.33 -4.71 8.01
C PHE A 119 1.02 -3.93 7.91
N ALA A 120 0.78 -2.98 8.83
CA ALA A 120 -0.37 -2.08 8.76
C ALA A 120 -0.41 -1.34 7.41
N ALA A 121 0.77 -0.97 6.89
CA ALA A 121 0.93 -0.33 5.59
C ALA A 121 0.52 -1.22 4.39
N LEU A 122 0.44 -2.55 4.53
CA LEU A 122 -0.12 -3.40 3.46
C LEU A 122 -1.64 -3.22 3.31
N GLY A 123 -2.29 -2.72 4.36
CA GLY A 123 -3.71 -2.36 4.35
C GLY A 123 -3.99 -1.03 3.67
N ASP A 124 -2.96 -0.22 3.44
CA ASP A 124 -3.10 1.09 2.85
C ASP A 124 -3.59 1.00 1.40
N ARG A 125 -4.42 1.98 1.04
CA ARG A 125 -5.08 2.07 -0.25
C ARG A 125 -4.83 3.47 -0.80
N LEU A 126 -4.00 3.56 -1.83
CA LEU A 126 -3.88 4.77 -2.64
C LEU A 126 -5.22 5.05 -3.34
N ILE A 127 -5.90 6.13 -2.94
CA ILE A 127 -7.23 6.50 -3.44
C ILE A 127 -7.21 7.75 -4.31
N GLU A 128 -6.21 8.62 -4.16
CA GLU A 128 -6.10 9.86 -4.91
C GLU A 128 -4.67 10.16 -5.32
N ILE A 129 -4.51 10.65 -6.55
CA ILE A 129 -3.28 11.25 -7.06
C ILE A 129 -3.64 12.65 -7.58
N ASP A 130 -2.92 13.66 -7.09
CA ASP A 130 -3.02 15.04 -7.54
C ASP A 130 -1.69 15.53 -8.13
N LEU A 131 -1.72 15.81 -9.43
CA LEU A 131 -0.62 16.35 -10.21
C LEU A 131 -0.95 17.73 -10.80
N THR A 132 -1.92 18.43 -10.23
CA THR A 132 -2.45 19.69 -10.76
C THR A 132 -1.38 20.76 -10.85
N GLY A 133 -1.26 21.38 -12.03
CA GLY A 133 -0.34 22.48 -12.31
C GLY A 133 1.14 22.08 -12.39
N LEU A 134 1.45 20.80 -12.26
CA LEU A 134 2.81 20.29 -12.36
C LEU A 134 3.23 20.12 -13.83
N PRO A 135 4.55 20.14 -14.14
CA PRO A 135 5.07 20.02 -15.50
C PRO A 135 4.96 18.60 -16.10
N ILE A 136 3.89 17.87 -15.79
CA ILE A 136 3.61 16.49 -16.22
C ILE A 136 3.16 16.46 -17.69
N GLY A 137 3.72 15.55 -18.48
CA GLY A 137 3.30 15.25 -19.84
C GLY A 137 3.07 13.74 -20.05
N ASP A 138 2.99 13.34 -21.32
CA ASP A 138 2.68 11.96 -21.69
C ASP A 138 3.79 10.96 -21.30
N ALA A 139 5.02 11.43 -21.08
CA ALA A 139 6.13 10.59 -20.65
C ALA A 139 5.98 10.18 -19.18
N GLU A 140 5.68 11.15 -18.31
CA GLU A 140 5.43 10.92 -16.88
C GLU A 140 4.17 10.10 -16.68
N LEU A 141 3.10 10.41 -17.43
CA LEU A 141 1.87 9.61 -17.37
C LEU A 141 2.11 8.16 -17.81
N ARG A 142 3.04 7.91 -18.76
CA ARG A 142 3.42 6.55 -19.16
C ARG A 142 4.18 5.82 -18.06
N ARG A 143 5.09 6.49 -17.34
CA ARG A 143 5.75 5.91 -16.15
C ARG A 143 4.70 5.53 -15.10
N LEU A 144 3.75 6.42 -14.81
CA LEU A 144 2.66 6.13 -13.88
C LEU A 144 1.74 4.98 -14.35
N ALA A 145 1.59 4.83 -15.67
CA ALA A 145 0.79 3.75 -16.26
C ALA A 145 1.39 2.36 -16.07
N GLU A 146 2.70 2.24 -15.82
CA GLU A 146 3.37 0.96 -15.53
C GLU A 146 2.89 0.40 -14.18
N GLU A 147 2.60 1.28 -13.20
CA GLU A 147 2.08 0.93 -11.88
C GLU A 147 0.54 0.86 -11.82
N ALA A 148 -0.14 1.34 -12.85
CA ALA A 148 -1.60 1.45 -12.85
C ALA A 148 -2.38 0.11 -12.74
N PRO A 149 -1.91 -1.04 -13.27
CA PRO A 149 -2.57 -2.34 -13.05
C PRO A 149 -2.66 -2.77 -11.58
N THR A 150 -1.80 -2.19 -10.74
CA THR A 150 -1.62 -2.50 -9.32
C THR A 150 -2.07 -1.34 -8.42
N MET A 151 -2.76 -0.33 -8.97
CA MET A 151 -3.51 0.69 -8.23
C MET A 151 -5.04 0.46 -8.31
N PRO A 152 -5.57 -0.70 -7.89
CA PRO A 152 -6.99 -1.06 -8.12
C PRO A 152 -7.98 -0.23 -7.30
N PHE A 153 -7.50 0.60 -6.38
CA PHE A 153 -8.32 1.39 -5.47
C PHE A 153 -8.32 2.89 -5.79
N LEU A 154 -7.60 3.32 -6.84
CA LEU A 154 -7.51 4.73 -7.20
C LEU A 154 -8.89 5.24 -7.67
N LYS A 155 -9.45 6.20 -6.94
CA LYS A 155 -10.77 6.80 -7.19
C LYS A 155 -10.68 8.15 -7.87
N THR A 156 -9.63 8.92 -7.57
CA THR A 156 -9.45 10.28 -8.08
C THR A 156 -8.08 10.44 -8.72
N LEU A 157 -8.07 10.98 -9.94
CA LEU A 157 -6.85 11.38 -10.64
C LEU A 157 -7.01 12.84 -11.13
N ARG A 158 -6.19 13.74 -10.59
CA ARG A 158 -6.18 15.15 -11.02
C ARG A 158 -4.96 15.46 -11.86
N LEU A 159 -5.20 15.88 -13.10
CA LEU A 159 -4.19 16.26 -14.09
C LEU A 159 -4.42 17.69 -14.59
N ALA A 160 -5.16 18.51 -13.84
CA ALA A 160 -5.52 19.84 -14.30
C ALA A 160 -4.27 20.69 -14.55
N ASN A 161 -4.29 21.49 -15.63
CA ASN A 161 -3.19 22.36 -16.07
C ASN A 161 -1.86 21.64 -16.31
N THR A 162 -1.89 20.34 -16.65
CA THR A 162 -0.72 19.57 -17.10
C THR A 162 -0.62 19.58 -18.64
N ARG A 163 0.49 19.06 -19.18
CA ARG A 163 0.74 18.97 -20.63
C ARG A 163 0.25 17.67 -21.27
N VAL A 164 -0.46 16.84 -20.51
CA VAL A 164 -1.00 15.56 -20.96
C VAL A 164 -1.93 15.74 -22.17
N SER A 165 -1.79 14.84 -23.14
CA SER A 165 -2.54 14.80 -24.39
C SER A 165 -3.45 13.57 -24.48
N ASP A 166 -4.24 13.48 -25.57
CA ASP A 166 -5.02 12.28 -25.90
C ASP A 166 -4.15 11.01 -25.97
N ASP A 167 -2.92 11.13 -26.47
CA ASP A 167 -2.04 9.98 -26.69
C ASP A 167 -1.45 9.45 -25.38
N GLY A 168 -1.11 10.32 -24.44
CA GLY A 168 -0.74 9.93 -23.08
C GLY A 168 -1.89 9.24 -22.38
N LEU A 169 -3.09 9.84 -22.44
CA LEU A 169 -4.25 9.35 -21.71
C LEU A 169 -4.79 8.01 -22.25
N ARG A 170 -4.71 7.77 -23.56
CA ARG A 170 -5.08 6.46 -24.16
C ARG A 170 -4.16 5.31 -23.77
N ARG A 171 -2.94 5.61 -23.34
CA ARG A 171 -1.97 4.60 -22.89
C ARG A 171 -2.13 4.24 -21.42
N LEU A 172 -2.81 5.08 -20.63
CA LEU A 172 -3.16 4.75 -19.26
C LEU A 172 -4.12 3.55 -19.29
N PRO A 173 -3.79 2.42 -18.64
CA PRO A 173 -4.72 1.30 -18.57
C PRO A 173 -5.98 1.73 -17.85
N ARG A 174 -7.06 0.97 -18.07
CA ARG A 174 -8.34 1.30 -17.46
C ARG A 174 -8.26 1.11 -15.94
N LEU A 175 -8.33 2.21 -15.23
CA LEU A 175 -8.41 2.25 -13.77
C LEU A 175 -9.84 1.93 -13.35
N GLY A 176 -10.09 0.67 -12.97
CA GLY A 176 -11.46 0.14 -12.77
C GLY A 176 -12.26 0.81 -11.65
N ALA A 177 -11.58 1.38 -10.65
CA ALA A 177 -12.20 2.10 -9.53
C ALA A 177 -12.24 3.62 -9.72
N LEU A 178 -11.76 4.14 -10.84
CA LEU A 178 -11.64 5.58 -11.06
C LEU A 178 -13.03 6.21 -11.26
N GLN A 179 -13.38 7.13 -10.37
CA GLN A 179 -14.65 7.84 -10.33
C GLN A 179 -14.52 9.29 -10.80
N VAL A 180 -13.38 9.92 -10.50
CA VAL A 180 -13.15 11.34 -10.80
C VAL A 180 -11.84 11.51 -11.57
N LEU A 181 -11.94 12.12 -12.75
CA LEU A 181 -10.81 12.46 -13.59
C LEU A 181 -10.85 13.95 -13.96
N ASP A 182 -9.91 14.74 -13.45
CA ASP A 182 -9.83 16.17 -13.74
C ASP A 182 -8.79 16.45 -14.83
N LEU A 183 -9.27 16.95 -15.99
CA LEU A 183 -8.47 17.24 -17.18
C LEU A 183 -8.58 18.72 -17.59
N ARG A 184 -9.02 19.61 -16.70
CA ARG A 184 -9.12 21.06 -16.99
C ARG A 184 -7.76 21.61 -17.40
N GLY A 185 -7.69 22.41 -18.45
CA GLY A 185 -6.43 23.00 -18.90
C GLY A 185 -5.40 22.01 -19.49
N THR A 186 -5.79 20.75 -19.76
CA THR A 186 -4.95 19.79 -20.50
C THR A 186 -5.12 19.91 -22.00
N ARG A 187 -4.30 19.18 -22.77
CA ARG A 187 -4.41 19.07 -24.25
C ARG A 187 -5.31 17.92 -24.69
N VAL A 188 -5.99 17.27 -23.75
CA VAL A 188 -6.96 16.21 -24.05
C VAL A 188 -8.13 16.82 -24.83
N SER A 189 -8.64 16.12 -25.83
CA SER A 189 -9.76 16.57 -26.66
C SER A 189 -11.10 16.38 -25.95
N TYR A 190 -12.08 17.20 -26.32
CA TYR A 190 -13.45 17.01 -25.87
C TYR A 190 -14.01 15.63 -26.24
N ALA A 191 -13.65 15.11 -27.41
CA ALA A 191 -14.10 13.80 -27.88
C ALA A 191 -13.60 12.68 -26.95
N LEU A 192 -12.31 12.71 -26.57
CA LEU A 192 -11.77 11.73 -25.64
C LEU A 192 -12.40 11.87 -24.25
N ARG A 193 -12.54 13.09 -23.71
CA ARG A 193 -13.24 13.32 -22.43
C ARG A 193 -14.64 12.71 -22.41
N LYS A 194 -15.43 12.92 -23.46
CA LYS A 194 -16.79 12.36 -23.60
C LYS A 194 -16.78 10.84 -23.67
N GLN A 195 -15.74 10.24 -24.25
CA GLN A 195 -15.58 8.79 -24.25
C GLN A 195 -15.23 8.26 -22.86
N LEU A 196 -14.31 8.91 -22.13
CA LEU A 196 -13.92 8.53 -20.77
C LEU A 196 -15.10 8.63 -19.79
N ALA A 197 -15.94 9.66 -19.94
CA ALA A 197 -17.14 9.85 -19.12
C ALA A 197 -18.19 8.74 -19.27
N LYS A 198 -18.09 7.91 -20.31
CA LYS A 198 -18.98 6.75 -20.51
C LYS A 198 -18.41 5.45 -19.94
N GLN A 199 -17.21 5.47 -19.36
CA GLN A 199 -16.65 4.27 -18.77
C GLN A 199 -17.45 3.85 -17.54
N PRO A 200 -17.74 2.54 -17.38
CA PRO A 200 -18.39 2.04 -16.17
C PRO A 200 -17.62 2.44 -14.91
N GLY A 201 -18.33 2.97 -13.91
CA GLY A 201 -17.78 3.44 -12.64
C GLY A 201 -17.40 4.93 -12.62
N MET A 202 -17.33 5.60 -13.78
CA MET A 202 -16.97 7.01 -13.86
C MET A 202 -18.14 7.90 -13.41
N GLU A 203 -17.89 8.75 -12.41
CA GLU A 203 -18.87 9.71 -11.91
C GLU A 203 -18.69 11.07 -12.58
N ARG A 204 -17.43 11.49 -12.79
CA ARG A 204 -17.12 12.84 -13.31
C ARG A 204 -15.81 12.88 -14.08
N VAL A 205 -15.86 13.46 -15.29
CA VAL A 205 -14.68 13.86 -16.06
C VAL A 205 -14.73 15.38 -16.27
N GLU A 206 -13.84 16.12 -15.62
CA GLU A 206 -13.78 17.58 -15.74
C GLU A 206 -12.87 18.02 -16.90
N GLY A 207 -13.19 19.15 -17.54
CA GLY A 207 -12.40 19.70 -18.63
C GLY A 207 -12.98 21.02 -19.12
N ALA A 208 -12.16 21.80 -19.84
CA ALA A 208 -12.63 23.05 -20.43
C ALA A 208 -13.83 22.81 -21.36
N SER A 209 -14.90 23.58 -21.13
CA SER A 209 -16.04 23.67 -22.05
C SER A 209 -15.58 24.30 -23.37
N ARG A 210 -16.30 24.01 -24.47
CA ARG A 210 -16.08 24.59 -25.82
C ARG A 210 -15.89 26.12 -25.81
N PHE A 211 -16.41 26.79 -24.78
CA PHE A 211 -16.29 28.23 -24.58
C PHE A 211 -14.83 28.71 -24.34
N ALA A 212 -14.00 27.94 -23.64
CA ALA A 212 -12.61 28.32 -23.38
C ALA A 212 -11.70 28.06 -24.59
N GLU A 213 -12.00 27.04 -25.42
CA GLU A 213 -11.34 26.82 -26.72
C GLU A 213 -11.61 27.98 -27.70
N TRP A 214 -12.81 28.57 -27.66
CA TRP A 214 -13.16 29.75 -28.47
C TRP A 214 -12.38 31.02 -28.06
N LEU A 215 -11.97 31.14 -26.79
CA LEU A 215 -11.24 32.32 -26.29
C LEU A 215 -9.74 32.31 -26.63
N HIS A 216 -9.13 31.14 -26.84
CA HIS A 216 -7.69 31.01 -27.13
C HIS A 216 -7.37 30.84 -28.63
N GLY A 217 -8.37 30.92 -29.51
CA GLY A 217 -8.24 30.82 -30.96
C GLY A 217 -8.33 32.14 -31.71
N ARG A 218 -7.58 33.17 -31.31
CA ARG A 218 -7.36 34.41 -32.08
C ARG A 218 -5.89 34.79 -32.11
#